data_AF-A0A3Z7WH18-F1
#
_entry.id   AF-A0A3Z7WH18-F1
#
_cell.length_a   1.000
_cell.length_b   1.000
_cell.length_c   1.000
_cell.angle_alpha   90.00
_cell.angle_beta   90.00
_cell.angle_gamma   90.00
#
_symmetry.space_group_name_H-M   'P 1'
#
loop_
_entity.id
_entity.type
_entity.pdbx_description
1 polymer ?
#
loop_
_entity_poly.entity_id
_entity_poly.type
_entity_poly.pdbx_seq_one_letter_code
_entity_poly.pdbx_strand_id
1 'polypeptide(L)'
;MSCSRSVVLLNNALKIAVMKNGDLSLIQLGLDKEKREITESVIAIYQNELNLLSDVVNLLVKRAVFHKQISSVDELTKLTTEIASYCADEFKNLNDKRNW
;
A
#
# COMPACT_ATOMS: atom_id res chain seq x y z
N MET A 1 -11.52 16.03 7.22
CA MET A 1 -10.84 15.06 6.34
C MET A 1 -10.16 15.83 5.22
N SER A 2 -8.83 15.86 5.19
CA SER A 2 -8.05 16.54 4.17
C SER A 2 -8.20 15.82 2.83
N CYS A 3 -8.88 16.45 1.85
CA CYS A 3 -9.00 15.93 0.47
C CYS A 3 -7.63 15.47 -0.08
N SER A 4 -7.51 14.17 -0.30
CA SER A 4 -6.38 13.57 -1.01
C SER A 4 -6.43 13.93 -2.49
N ARG A 5 -5.30 14.27 -3.10
CA ARG A 5 -5.23 14.65 -4.52
C ARG A 5 -5.35 13.46 -5.45
N SER A 6 -4.75 12.34 -5.06
CA SER A 6 -4.76 11.09 -5.82
C SER A 6 -4.71 9.92 -4.85
N VAL A 7 -5.33 8.81 -5.22
CA VAL A 7 -5.38 7.57 -4.42
C VAL A 7 -5.13 6.38 -5.32
N VAL A 8 -4.39 5.40 -4.81
CA VAL A 8 -4.21 4.09 -5.43
C VAL A 8 -4.49 2.99 -4.39
N LEU A 9 -5.29 2.01 -4.80
CA LEU A 9 -5.59 0.81 -4.03
C LEU A 9 -4.55 -0.25 -4.39
N LEU A 10 -3.81 -0.73 -3.38
CA LEU A 10 -2.82 -1.79 -3.60
C LEU A 10 -3.47 -3.17 -3.50
N ASN A 11 -4.44 -3.31 -2.60
CA ASN A 11 -5.28 -4.49 -2.46
C ASN A 11 -6.49 -4.16 -1.59
N ASN A 12 -7.27 -5.18 -1.20
CA ASN A 12 -8.45 -5.03 -0.36
C ASN A 12 -8.14 -4.60 1.10
N ALA A 13 -6.88 -4.44 1.48
CA ALA A 13 -6.46 -4.12 2.85
C ALA A 13 -5.56 -2.88 2.94
N LEU A 14 -5.04 -2.36 1.83
CA LEU A 14 -4.09 -1.24 1.81
C LEU A 14 -4.37 -0.30 0.64
N LYS A 15 -4.26 0.99 0.93
CA LYS A 15 -4.25 2.05 -0.09
C LYS A 15 -3.19 3.09 0.22
N ILE A 16 -2.79 3.82 -0.81
CA ILE A 16 -1.91 4.97 -0.70
C ILE A 16 -2.68 6.21 -1.14
N ALA A 17 -2.53 7.30 -0.41
CA ALA A 17 -3.11 8.59 -0.74
C ALA A 17 -2.05 9.68 -0.76
N VAL A 18 -2.10 10.55 -1.77
CA VAL A 18 -1.31 11.79 -1.82
C VAL A 18 -2.05 12.86 -1.03
N MET A 19 -1.42 13.33 0.04
CA MET A 19 -1.92 14.39 0.91
C MET A 19 -1.79 15.76 0.23
N LYS A 20 -2.50 16.77 0.75
CA LYS A 20 -2.49 18.13 0.17
C LYS A 20 -1.09 18.77 0.15
N ASN A 21 -0.25 18.44 1.12
CA ASN A 21 1.13 18.92 1.23
C ASN A 21 2.11 18.13 0.36
N GLY A 22 1.66 17.10 -0.37
CA GLY A 22 2.51 16.26 -1.21
C GLY A 22 3.05 15.01 -0.52
N ASP A 23 2.85 14.86 0.79
CA ASP A 23 3.22 13.65 1.52
C ASP A 23 2.34 12.47 1.10
N LEU A 24 2.87 11.26 1.29
CA LEU A 24 2.22 10.01 0.95
C LEU A 24 1.72 9.32 2.22
N SER A 25 0.43 9.06 2.30
CA SER A 25 -0.17 8.34 3.41
C SER A 25 -0.41 6.88 3.05
N LEU A 26 0.14 5.97 3.84
CA LEU A 26 -0.21 4.55 3.80
C LEU A 26 -1.39 4.32 4.73
N ILE A 27 -2.47 3.77 4.17
CA ILE A 27 -3.75 3.64 4.85
C ILE A 27 -4.16 2.18 4.82
N GLN A 28 -4.48 1.65 5.99
CA GLN A 28 -5.10 0.35 6.14
C GLN A 28 -6.61 0.45 5.97
N LEU A 29 -7.14 -0.48 5.18
CA LEU A 29 -8.57 -0.69 5.00
C LEU A 29 -9.02 -1.80 5.94
N GLY A 30 -10.04 -1.52 6.74
CA GLY A 30 -10.73 -2.47 7.58
C GLY A 30 -12.20 -2.58 7.18
N LEU A 31 -12.88 -3.62 7.69
CA LEU A 31 -14.33 -3.72 7.62
C LEU A 31 -14.87 -3.54 9.04
N ASP A 32 -15.68 -2.50 9.26
CA ASP A 32 -16.51 -2.41 10.44
C ASP A 32 -17.58 -3.50 10.35
N LYS A 33 -17.48 -4.51 11.22
CA LYS A 33 -18.37 -5.68 11.20
C LYS A 33 -19.80 -5.33 11.62
N GLU A 34 -19.99 -4.27 12.40
CA GLU A 34 -21.30 -3.84 12.88
C GLU A 34 -22.03 -3.02 11.82
N LYS A 35 -21.31 -2.08 11.19
CA LYS A 35 -21.89 -1.17 10.20
C LYS A 35 -21.79 -1.67 8.76
N ARG A 36 -21.00 -2.72 8.51
CA ARG A 36 -20.63 -3.22 7.18
C ARG A 36 -19.99 -2.15 6.29
N GLU A 37 -19.32 -1.18 6.90
CA GLU A 37 -18.65 -0.07 6.22
C GLU A 37 -17.14 -0.30 6.18
N ILE A 38 -16.48 0.22 5.14
CA ILE A 38 -15.02 0.21 5.07
C ILE A 38 -14.50 1.30 6.01
N THR A 39 -13.61 0.92 6.93
CA THR A 39 -12.90 1.85 7.78
C THR A 39 -11.51 2.10 7.24
N GLU A 40 -11.02 3.32 7.44
CA GLU A 40 -9.71 3.75 6.99
C GLU A 40 -8.89 4.19 8.18
N SER A 41 -7.65 3.69 8.27
CA SER A 41 -6.72 4.08 9.32
C SER A 41 -5.36 4.40 8.70
N VAL A 42 -4.89 5.63 8.89
CA VAL A 42 -3.54 6.01 8.49
C VAL A 42 -2.57 5.28 9.40
N ILE A 43 -1.72 4.42 8.82
CA ILE A 43 -0.72 3.67 9.59
C ILE A 43 0.66 4.33 9.54
N ALA A 44 0.98 5.07 8.47
CA ALA A 44 2.21 5.83 8.35
C ALA A 44 2.08 6.95 7.30
N ILE A 45 2.95 7.96 7.41
CA ILE A 45 3.08 9.07 6.46
C ILE A 45 4.55 9.15 6.02
N TYR A 46 4.77 9.31 4.72
CA TYR A 46 6.09 9.31 4.10
C TYR A 46 6.27 10.57 3.26
N GLN A 47 7.43 11.18 3.40
CA GLN A 47 7.86 12.29 2.53
C GLN A 47 8.62 11.80 1.29
N ASN A 48 8.97 10.51 1.26
CA ASN A 48 9.80 9.90 0.24
C ASN A 48 9.17 8.61 -0.29
N GLU A 49 9.14 8.50 -1.61
CA GLU A 49 8.54 7.38 -2.33
C GLU A 49 9.23 6.04 -2.07
N LEU A 50 10.57 6.02 -2.06
CA LEU A 50 11.35 4.80 -1.83
C LEU A 50 11.12 4.23 -0.43
N ASN A 51 11.01 5.09 0.58
CA ASN A 51 10.70 4.66 1.95
C ASN A 51 9.32 4.01 2.03
N LEU A 52 8.31 4.63 1.39
CA LEU A 52 6.97 4.06 1.34
C LEU A 52 6.95 2.72 0.59
N LEU A 53 7.61 2.65 -0.58
CA LEU A 53 7.67 1.43 -1.40
C LEU A 53 8.31 0.28 -0.62
N SER A 54 9.46 0.53 0.01
CA SER A 54 10.15 -0.44 0.85
C SER A 54 9.24 -0.99 1.96
N ASP A 55 8.53 -0.11 2.68
CA ASP A 55 7.66 -0.53 3.78
C ASP A 55 6.42 -1.28 3.30
N VAL A 56 5.81 -0.85 2.19
CA VAL A 56 4.66 -1.53 1.59
C VAL A 56 5.04 -2.95 1.13
N VAL A 57 6.14 -3.09 0.41
CA VAL A 57 6.62 -4.40 -0.06
C VAL A 57 6.88 -5.30 1.14
N ASN A 58 7.62 -4.80 2.14
CA ASN A 58 7.93 -5.56 3.35
C ASN A 58 6.66 -5.97 4.12
N LEU A 59 5.68 -5.07 4.23
CA LEU A 59 4.41 -5.34 4.91
C LEU A 59 3.61 -6.44 4.20
N LEU A 60 3.51 -6.37 2.87
CA LEU A 60 2.78 -7.37 2.07
C LEU A 60 3.46 -8.74 2.12
N VAL A 61 4.79 -8.78 2.01
CA VAL A 61 5.58 -10.01 2.13
C VAL A 61 5.42 -10.63 3.52
N LYS A 62 5.57 -9.84 4.59
CA LYS A 62 5.36 -10.31 5.97
C LYS A 62 3.95 -10.86 6.19
N ARG A 63 2.93 -10.22 5.61
CA ARG A 63 1.54 -10.72 5.68
C ARG A 63 1.39 -12.07 4.97
N ALA A 64 1.96 -12.23 3.78
CA ALA A 64 1.89 -13.50 3.06
C ALA A 64 2.55 -14.66 3.83
N VAL A 65 3.70 -14.39 4.46
CA VAL A 65 4.38 -15.36 5.34
C VAL A 65 3.53 -15.67 6.58
N PHE A 66 3.00 -14.65 7.26
CA PHE A 66 2.18 -14.83 8.47
C PHE A 66 0.89 -15.63 8.20
N HIS A 67 0.24 -15.36 7.07
CA HIS A 67 -0.93 -16.10 6.61
C HIS A 67 -0.60 -17.47 6.01
N LYS A 68 0.67 -17.91 6.11
CA LYS A 68 1.19 -19.21 5.64
C LYS A 68 0.90 -19.48 4.16
N GLN A 69 0.83 -18.43 3.35
CA GLN A 69 0.73 -18.54 1.88
C GLN A 69 2.08 -18.85 1.24
N ILE A 70 3.17 -18.57 1.96
CA ILE A 70 4.56 -18.80 1.56
C ILE A 70 5.21 -19.69 2.61
N SER A 71 5.87 -20.75 2.16
CA SER A 71 6.46 -21.77 3.03
C SER A 71 7.94 -22.08 2.71
N SER A 72 8.49 -21.51 1.64
CA SER A 72 9.89 -21.67 1.25
C SER A 72 10.56 -20.33 0.90
N VAL A 73 11.90 -20.33 0.86
CA VAL A 73 12.70 -19.17 0.46
C VAL A 73 12.47 -18.82 -1.01
N ASP A 74 12.36 -19.81 -1.89
CA ASP A 74 12.14 -19.57 -3.33
C ASP A 74 10.78 -18.90 -3.59
N GLU A 75 9.72 -19.36 -2.91
CA GLU A 75 8.40 -18.71 -2.94
C GLU A 75 8.46 -17.28 -2.41
N LEU A 76 9.23 -17.04 -1.33
CA LEU A 76 9.43 -15.72 -0.75
C LEU A 76 10.11 -14.76 -1.74
N THR A 77 11.18 -15.21 -2.39
CA THR A 77 11.93 -14.39 -3.36
C THR A 77 11.07 -14.06 -4.58
N LYS A 78 10.32 -15.05 -5.09
CA LYS A 78 9.39 -14.85 -6.20
C LYS A 78 8.30 -13.84 -5.83
N LEU A 79 7.63 -14.05 -4.70
CA LEU A 79 6.57 -13.16 -4.23
C LEU A 79 7.08 -11.74 -4.00
N THR A 80 8.26 -11.58 -3.39
CA THR A 80 8.85 -10.26 -3.14
C THR A 80 9.09 -9.51 -4.44
N THR A 81 9.56 -10.20 -5.49
CA THR A 81 9.80 -9.61 -6.80
C THR A 81 8.49 -9.20 -7.49
N GLU A 82 7.47 -10.05 -7.42
CA GLU A 82 6.13 -9.77 -7.98
C GLU A 82 5.47 -8.58 -7.28
N ILE A 83 5.48 -8.56 -5.94
CA ILE A 83 4.93 -7.46 -5.14
C ILE A 83 5.68 -6.16 -5.41
N ALA A 84 7.01 -6.19 -5.45
CA ALA A 84 7.81 -5.00 -5.73
C ALA A 84 7.51 -4.42 -7.11
N SER A 85 7.39 -5.27 -8.13
CA SER A 85 7.05 -4.85 -9.50
C SER A 85 5.65 -4.25 -9.56
N TYR A 86 4.66 -4.93 -8.97
CA TYR A 86 3.28 -4.44 -8.90
C TYR A 86 3.19 -3.09 -8.19
N CYS A 87 3.82 -2.95 -7.02
CA CYS A 87 3.83 -1.68 -6.30
C CYS A 87 4.53 -0.58 -7.10
N ALA A 88 5.64 -0.87 -7.80
CA ALA A 88 6.30 0.14 -8.64
C ALA A 88 5.37 0.65 -9.76
N ASP A 89 4.63 -0.23 -10.43
CA ASP A 89 3.67 0.13 -11.48
C ASP A 89 2.52 0.99 -10.93
N GLU A 90 1.96 0.60 -9.79
CA GLU A 90 0.89 1.35 -9.13
C GLU A 90 1.33 2.75 -8.67
N PHE A 91 2.59 2.89 -8.24
CA PHE A 91 3.15 4.19 -7.87
C PHE A 91 3.42 5.07 -9.07
N LYS A 92 3.87 4.49 -10.18
CA LYS A 92 3.97 5.22 -11.44
C LYS A 92 2.62 5.78 -11.85
N ASN A 93 1.56 4.97 -11.76
CA ASN A 93 0.18 5.41 -12.00
C ASN A 93 -0.27 6.52 -11.04
N LEU A 94 0.15 6.47 -9.77
CA LEU A 94 -0.13 7.51 -8.78
C LEU A 94 0.55 8.84 -9.15
N ASN A 95 1.83 8.78 -9.57
CA ASN A 95 2.61 9.93 -9.95
C ASN A 95 2.11 10.57 -11.25
N ASP A 96 1.67 9.77 -12.23
CA ASP A 96 1.05 10.29 -13.45
C ASP A 96 -0.23 11.08 -13.13
N LYS A 97 -1.06 10.57 -12.21
CA LYS A 97 -2.26 11.27 -11.71
C LYS A 97 -1.96 12.52 -10.89
N ARG A 98 -0.76 12.64 -10.31
CA ARG A 98 -0.33 13.81 -9.52
C ARG A 98 0.10 14.97 -10.44
N ASN A 99 0.53 14.67 -11.66
CA ASN A 99 1.05 15.64 -12.62
C ASN A 99 -0.03 16.23 -13.56
N TRP A 100 -1.30 15.84 -13.39
CA TRP A 100 -2.47 16.43 -14.05
C TRP A 100 -3.27 17.30 -13.06
#